data_AF-A0A9E5GXN9-F1
#
_entry.id   AF-A0A9E5GXN9-F1
#
_cell.length_a   1.000
_cell.length_b   1.000
_cell.length_c   1.000
_cell.angle_alpha   90.00
_cell.angle_beta   90.00
_cell.angle_gamma   90.00
#
_symmetry.space_group_name_H-M   'P 1'
#
loop_
_entity.id
_entity.type
_entity.pdbx_description
1 polymer ?
#
loop_
_entity_poly.entity_id
_entity_poly.type
_entity_poly.pdbx_seq_one_letter_code
_entity_poly.pdbx_strand_id
1 'polypeptide(L)'
;MFSTVFKPFRSHKSLRVPDREDGNAMIYVLLAIALFGILTATLSGQNNDADGQDIDDEQIEFYASELLEYSAAAKSVIDQMLITGSTINDLDFIDPSSAGFDTPPHIHKVFHPSGGGLTYQPDLNDKIKSEVNTQPPAGVYIGHFNNVEWSTSTANDVMLTMYQIKEEICNKINQKLHNLTTMPAIWHFPEQEVLVSGSVTNHVSGSNVDLSLASCPDCEGHIQLCVQGQLGFYSFYTILAAR
;
A
#
# COMPACT_ATOMS: atom_id res chain seq x y z
N MET A 1 38.39 -57.14 -86.28
CA MET A 1 38.19 -56.19 -87.39
C MET A 1 37.51 -54.96 -86.81
N PHE A 2 38.25 -53.87 -86.79
CA PHE A 2 37.90 -52.43 -86.73
C PHE A 2 36.50 -51.93 -86.29
N SER A 3 36.60 -50.85 -85.49
CA SER A 3 35.88 -49.58 -85.56
C SER A 3 34.64 -49.34 -84.69
N THR A 4 34.90 -48.58 -83.61
CA THR A 4 34.26 -47.31 -83.20
C THR A 4 32.89 -46.93 -83.74
N VAL A 5 32.02 -46.36 -82.88
CA VAL A 5 31.51 -44.97 -83.01
C VAL A 5 30.65 -44.55 -81.78
N PHE A 6 30.93 -43.33 -81.34
CA PHE A 6 30.40 -42.45 -80.28
C PHE A 6 28.88 -42.18 -80.29
N LYS A 7 28.28 -41.87 -79.12
CA LYS A 7 27.38 -40.69 -78.85
C LYS A 7 26.94 -40.59 -77.36
N PRO A 8 26.42 -39.44 -76.87
CA PRO A 8 26.98 -38.76 -75.69
C PRO A 8 26.06 -38.71 -74.46
N PHE A 9 26.68 -38.38 -73.32
CA PHE A 9 26.09 -38.14 -72.00
C PHE A 9 25.12 -36.95 -71.99
N ARG A 10 23.96 -37.14 -71.36
CA ARG A 10 22.90 -36.12 -71.18
C ARG A 10 23.07 -35.43 -69.83
N SER A 11 23.05 -34.11 -69.87
CA SER A 11 23.28 -33.14 -68.78
C SER A 11 22.31 -33.31 -67.58
N HIS A 12 22.88 -33.43 -66.37
CA HIS A 12 22.18 -33.21 -65.11
C HIS A 12 22.12 -31.70 -64.81
N LYS A 13 20.91 -31.16 -64.69
CA LYS A 13 20.65 -29.78 -64.28
C LYS A 13 20.91 -29.68 -62.76
N SER A 14 22.06 -29.14 -62.38
CA SER A 14 22.40 -28.79 -61.00
C SER A 14 21.52 -27.62 -60.55
N LEU A 15 20.68 -27.83 -59.52
CA LEU A 15 20.06 -26.75 -58.76
C LEU A 15 21.17 -25.97 -58.06
N ARG A 16 21.33 -24.68 -58.39
CA ARG A 16 22.15 -23.76 -57.60
C ARG A 16 21.37 -23.40 -56.34
N VAL A 17 21.88 -23.80 -55.19
CA VAL A 17 21.55 -23.15 -53.92
C VAL A 17 22.19 -21.75 -53.99
N PRO A 18 21.44 -20.66 -53.82
CA PRO A 18 22.05 -19.34 -53.71
C PRO A 18 22.92 -19.34 -52.46
N ASP A 19 24.19 -18.95 -52.63
CA ASP A 19 25.11 -18.69 -51.53
C ASP A 19 24.44 -17.67 -50.61
N ARG A 20 24.02 -18.18 -49.46
CA ARG A 20 23.39 -17.41 -48.40
C ARG A 20 24.51 -16.60 -47.77
N GLU A 21 24.52 -15.30 -48.06
CA GLU A 21 25.45 -14.33 -47.51
C GLU A 21 25.66 -14.57 -46.01
N ASP A 22 26.93 -14.52 -45.62
CA ASP A 22 27.42 -14.57 -44.24
C ASP A 22 26.91 -13.35 -43.46
N GLY A 23 25.61 -13.32 -43.19
CA GLY A 23 25.01 -12.46 -42.19
C GLY A 23 25.64 -12.88 -40.86
N ASN A 24 26.38 -11.94 -40.25
CA ASN A 24 27.11 -12.14 -39.01
C ASN A 24 26.14 -12.59 -37.90
N ALA A 25 25.90 -13.90 -37.79
CA ALA A 25 24.95 -14.50 -36.85
C ALA A 25 25.28 -14.08 -35.41
N MET A 26 26.54 -13.74 -35.15
CA MET A 26 27.00 -13.17 -33.89
C MET A 26 26.30 -11.85 -33.51
N ILE A 27 26.02 -10.96 -34.46
CA ILE A 27 25.35 -9.67 -34.20
C ILE A 27 23.90 -9.87 -33.75
N TYR A 28 23.18 -10.82 -34.37
CA TYR A 28 21.79 -11.10 -33.99
C TYR A 28 21.69 -11.72 -32.59
N VAL A 29 22.66 -12.57 -32.21
CA VAL A 29 22.72 -13.12 -30.86
C VAL A 29 23.04 -12.04 -29.82
N LEU A 30 23.98 -11.13 -30.11
CA LEU A 30 24.30 -10.02 -29.22
C LEU A 30 23.13 -9.04 -29.05
N LEU A 31 22.37 -8.78 -30.12
CA LEU A 31 21.18 -7.94 -30.05
C LEU A 31 20.09 -8.59 -29.18
N ALA A 32 19.88 -9.91 -29.33
CA ALA A 32 18.91 -10.63 -28.52
C ALA A 32 19.27 -10.61 -27.03
N ILE A 33 20.54 -10.84 -26.68
CA ILE A 33 21.02 -10.79 -25.28
C ILE A 33 20.94 -9.36 -24.72
N ALA A 34 21.26 -8.34 -25.51
CA ALA A 34 21.15 -6.94 -25.07
C ALA A 34 19.70 -6.52 -24.80
N LEU A 35 18.76 -6.90 -25.66
CA LEU A 35 17.33 -6.64 -25.45
C LEU A 35 16.79 -7.39 -24.24
N PHE A 36 17.19 -8.64 -24.04
CA PHE A 36 16.81 -9.42 -22.86
C PHE A 36 17.41 -8.83 -21.58
N GLY A 37 18.66 -8.35 -21.64
CA GLY A 37 19.34 -7.67 -20.54
C GLY A 37 18.68 -6.35 -20.16
N ILE A 38 18.28 -5.53 -21.15
CA ILE A 38 17.56 -4.27 -20.91
C ILE A 38 16.18 -4.56 -20.30
N LEU A 39 15.43 -5.53 -20.84
CA LEU A 39 14.13 -5.92 -20.29
C LEU A 39 14.26 -6.43 -18.84
N THR A 40 15.28 -7.26 -18.58
CA THR A 40 15.57 -7.76 -17.23
C THR A 40 15.97 -6.63 -16.29
N ALA A 41 16.76 -5.66 -16.76
CA ALA A 41 17.16 -4.50 -15.97
C ALA A 41 15.99 -3.54 -15.68
N THR A 42 15.04 -3.36 -16.61
CA THR A 42 13.83 -2.57 -16.36
C THR A 42 12.89 -3.23 -15.35
N LEU A 43 12.82 -4.57 -15.33
CA LEU A 43 12.06 -5.31 -14.33
C LEU A 43 12.79 -5.38 -12.98
N SER A 44 14.12 -5.53 -12.99
CA SER A 44 14.93 -5.57 -11.77
C SER A 44 15.08 -4.19 -11.12
N GLY A 45 14.98 -3.11 -11.90
CA GLY A 45 14.98 -1.74 -11.43
C GLY A 45 13.76 -1.36 -10.59
N GLN A 46 12.68 -2.16 -10.62
CA GLN A 46 11.52 -2.01 -9.72
C GLN A 46 11.73 -2.68 -8.34
N ASN A 47 12.75 -3.53 -8.17
CA ASN A 47 12.98 -4.30 -6.95
C ASN A 47 14.22 -3.86 -6.15
N ASN A 48 14.84 -2.72 -6.49
CA ASN A 48 16.14 -2.33 -5.91
C ASN A 48 16.07 -1.22 -4.83
N ASP A 49 14.87 -0.84 -4.36
CA ASP A 49 14.72 0.04 -3.21
C ASP A 49 14.24 -0.77 -1.99
N ALA A 50 15.14 -1.50 -1.31
CA ALA A 50 15.02 -1.78 0.13
C ALA A 50 16.21 -2.60 0.65
N ASP A 51 17.14 -1.93 1.32
CA ASP A 51 17.96 -2.55 2.36
C ASP A 51 17.01 -2.93 3.52
N GLY A 52 16.58 -4.20 3.62
CA GLY A 52 15.77 -4.64 4.77
C GLY A 52 14.93 -5.91 4.57
N GLN A 53 15.52 -7.07 4.83
CA GLN A 53 14.87 -8.39 5.03
C GLN A 53 13.57 -8.62 4.24
N ASP A 54 13.69 -9.19 3.03
CA ASP A 54 12.56 -9.69 2.23
C ASP A 54 11.58 -10.47 3.10
N ILE A 55 10.31 -10.07 3.05
CA ILE A 55 9.19 -10.72 3.70
C ILE A 55 8.57 -11.65 2.67
N ASP A 56 8.32 -12.91 3.03
CA ASP A 56 7.67 -13.85 2.12
C ASP A 56 6.16 -13.57 1.98
N ASP A 57 5.54 -14.11 0.92
CA ASP A 57 4.13 -13.90 0.61
C ASP A 57 3.21 -14.35 1.78
N GLU A 58 3.60 -15.41 2.48
CA GLU A 58 2.88 -15.92 3.65
C GLU A 58 2.91 -14.92 4.82
N GLN A 59 4.06 -14.32 5.10
CA GLN A 59 4.20 -13.27 6.11
C GLN A 59 3.46 -12.01 5.72
N ILE A 60 3.50 -11.59 4.45
CA ILE A 60 2.73 -10.45 3.95
C ILE A 60 1.24 -10.69 4.19
N GLU A 61 0.74 -11.89 3.91
CA GLU A 61 -0.66 -12.25 4.15
C GLU A 61 -1.02 -12.28 5.64
N PHE A 62 -0.12 -12.79 6.48
CA PHE A 62 -0.27 -12.78 7.92
C PHE A 62 -0.37 -11.35 8.46
N TYR A 63 0.58 -10.47 8.12
CA TYR A 63 0.60 -9.09 8.58
C TYR A 63 -0.59 -8.27 8.05
N ALA A 64 -0.97 -8.45 6.78
CA ALA A 64 -2.18 -7.83 6.26
C ALA A 64 -3.43 -8.25 7.05
N SER A 65 -3.49 -9.51 7.49
CA SER A 65 -4.60 -10.00 8.32
C SER A 65 -4.56 -9.42 9.73
N GLU A 66 -3.38 -9.35 10.36
CA GLU A 66 -3.18 -8.73 11.67
C GLU A 66 -3.68 -7.27 11.70
N LEU A 67 -3.34 -6.48 10.66
CA LEU A 67 -3.79 -5.10 10.53
C LEU A 67 -5.32 -4.99 10.36
N LEU A 68 -5.92 -5.89 9.57
CA LEU A 68 -7.38 -5.95 9.39
C LEU A 68 -8.11 -6.42 10.66
N GLU A 69 -7.52 -7.34 11.43
CA GLU A 69 -8.07 -7.80 12.70
C GLU A 69 -8.07 -6.68 13.74
N TYR A 70 -6.98 -5.92 13.84
CA TYR A 70 -6.90 -4.79 14.75
C TYR A 70 -7.92 -3.69 14.37
N SER A 71 -8.09 -3.40 13.08
CA SER A 71 -9.07 -2.40 12.62
C SER A 71 -10.52 -2.84 12.89
N ALA A 72 -10.83 -4.12 12.70
CA ALA A 72 -12.13 -4.69 13.04
C ALA A 72 -12.41 -4.67 14.55
N ALA A 73 -11.40 -4.97 15.37
CA ALA A 73 -11.50 -4.90 16.83
C ALA A 73 -11.77 -3.46 17.30
N ALA A 74 -11.02 -2.48 16.77
CA ALA A 74 -11.23 -1.06 17.06
C ALA A 74 -12.64 -0.61 16.68
N LYS A 75 -13.13 -1.02 15.50
CA LYS A 75 -14.49 -0.73 15.05
C LYS A 75 -15.53 -1.30 16.00
N SER A 76 -15.40 -2.57 16.37
CA SER A 76 -16.35 -3.23 17.28
C SER A 76 -16.41 -2.54 18.64
N VAL A 77 -15.27 -2.10 19.18
CA VAL A 77 -15.20 -1.37 20.44
C VAL A 77 -15.95 -0.04 20.33
N ILE A 78 -15.66 0.75 19.28
CA ILE A 78 -16.32 2.05 19.09
C ILE A 78 -17.82 1.89 18.87
N ASP A 79 -18.24 0.96 18.02
CA ASP A 79 -19.67 0.69 17.79
C ASP A 79 -20.38 0.32 19.10
N GLN A 80 -19.75 -0.50 19.96
CA GLN A 80 -20.29 -0.84 21.28
C GLN A 80 -20.35 0.38 22.22
N MET A 81 -19.34 1.24 22.23
CA MET A 81 -19.34 2.47 23.03
C MET A 81 -20.45 3.43 22.60
N LEU A 82 -20.68 3.55 21.29
CA LEU A 82 -21.77 4.36 20.75
C LEU A 82 -23.16 3.80 21.12
N ILE A 83 -23.33 2.48 21.03
CA ILE A 83 -24.59 1.81 21.42
C ILE A 83 -24.87 1.96 22.92
N THR A 84 -23.82 1.94 23.76
CA THR A 84 -23.95 2.02 25.22
C THR A 84 -24.10 3.44 25.76
N GLY A 85 -24.03 4.46 24.89
CA GLY A 85 -24.43 5.82 25.21
C GLY A 85 -23.32 6.87 25.10
N SER A 86 -22.11 6.52 24.66
CA SER A 86 -21.12 7.54 24.25
C SER A 86 -21.57 8.18 22.96
N THR A 87 -21.38 9.49 22.80
CA THR A 87 -21.49 10.12 21.48
C THR A 87 -20.12 10.12 20.80
N ILE A 88 -20.10 10.32 19.49
CA ILE A 88 -18.84 10.44 18.73
C ILE A 88 -17.94 11.54 19.34
N ASN A 89 -18.50 12.64 19.86
CA ASN A 89 -17.73 13.72 20.50
C ASN A 89 -17.15 13.35 21.86
N ASP A 90 -17.75 12.39 22.56
CA ASP A 90 -17.32 12.06 23.92
C ASP A 90 -16.13 11.11 23.90
N LEU A 91 -15.92 10.40 22.78
CA LEU A 91 -14.83 9.43 22.63
C LEU A 91 -13.47 10.06 22.90
N ASP A 92 -12.77 9.48 23.87
CA ASP A 92 -11.47 9.92 24.32
C ASP A 92 -10.41 8.86 23.96
N PHE A 93 -9.44 9.29 23.16
CA PHE A 93 -8.33 8.48 22.65
C PHE A 93 -7.03 8.73 23.43
N ILE A 94 -7.14 9.20 24.67
CA ILE A 94 -5.99 9.40 25.56
C ILE A 94 -5.17 8.12 25.75
N ASP A 95 -3.87 8.23 25.53
CA ASP A 95 -2.90 7.14 25.73
C ASP A 95 -2.91 6.65 27.19
N PRO A 96 -2.93 5.31 27.44
CA PRO A 96 -2.66 4.70 28.74
C PRO A 96 -1.49 5.26 29.54
N SER A 97 -0.43 5.75 28.89
CA SER A 97 0.74 6.32 29.56
C SER A 97 0.53 7.77 30.04
N SER A 98 -0.52 8.44 29.56
CA SER A 98 -0.81 9.84 29.88
C SER A 98 -1.38 9.98 31.29
N ALA A 99 -0.97 11.04 32.00
CA ALA A 99 -1.43 11.33 33.36
C ALA A 99 -2.96 11.47 33.48
N GLY A 100 -3.64 11.81 32.39
CA GLY A 100 -5.10 11.92 32.34
C GLY A 100 -5.84 10.59 32.18
N PHE A 101 -5.16 9.47 31.90
CA PHE A 101 -5.79 8.19 31.55
C PHE A 101 -6.72 7.64 32.64
N ASP A 102 -6.33 7.75 33.90
CA ASP A 102 -7.13 7.28 35.05
C ASP A 102 -8.05 8.38 35.63
N THR A 103 -8.23 9.51 34.94
CA THR A 103 -9.17 10.56 35.38
C THR A 103 -10.59 10.28 34.89
N PRO A 104 -11.62 10.16 35.75
CA PRO A 104 -13.01 9.99 35.30
C PRO A 104 -13.51 11.16 34.43
N PRO A 105 -14.49 10.93 33.52
CA PRO A 105 -15.20 9.68 33.27
C PRO A 105 -14.39 8.69 32.42
N HIS A 106 -14.37 7.41 32.84
CA HIS A 106 -13.67 6.34 32.10
C HIS A 106 -14.48 5.76 30.95
N ILE A 107 -15.80 5.92 30.99
CA ILE A 107 -16.74 5.26 30.08
C ILE A 107 -16.56 5.67 28.61
N HIS A 108 -15.98 6.85 28.37
CA HIS A 108 -15.74 7.35 27.03
C HIS A 108 -14.30 7.10 26.53
N LYS A 109 -13.44 6.51 27.37
CA LYS A 109 -12.06 6.25 27.01
C LYS A 109 -11.94 4.95 26.25
N VAL A 110 -11.46 5.03 25.02
CA VAL A 110 -11.42 3.90 24.09
C VAL A 110 -10.49 2.80 24.59
N PHE A 111 -9.34 3.18 25.16
CA PHE A 111 -8.33 2.23 25.65
C PHE A 111 -8.51 1.82 27.12
N HIS A 112 -9.42 2.46 27.86
CA HIS A 112 -9.60 2.16 29.28
C HIS A 112 -10.44 0.89 29.48
N PRO A 113 -10.08 -0.04 30.40
CA PRO A 113 -10.85 -1.28 30.62
C PRO A 113 -12.31 -1.07 31.02
N SER A 114 -12.61 0.01 31.73
CA SER A 114 -13.99 0.42 32.09
C SER A 114 -14.71 1.26 31.02
N GLY A 115 -14.04 1.54 29.91
CA GLY A 115 -14.60 2.22 28.73
C GLY A 115 -14.67 1.23 27.56
N GLY A 116 -13.86 1.46 26.53
CA GLY A 116 -13.81 0.60 25.34
C GLY A 116 -12.96 -0.67 25.50
N GLY A 117 -11.93 -0.64 26.36
CA GLY A 117 -11.02 -1.77 26.56
C GLY A 117 -10.22 -2.18 25.31
N LEU A 118 -10.08 -1.30 24.32
CA LEU A 118 -9.24 -1.56 23.14
C LEU A 118 -7.78 -1.66 23.59
N THR A 119 -7.06 -2.66 23.06
CA THR A 119 -5.62 -2.78 23.32
C THR A 119 -4.89 -1.64 22.65
N TYR A 120 -4.14 -0.85 23.42
CA TYR A 120 -3.34 0.24 22.89
C TYR A 120 -2.06 -0.30 22.24
N GLN A 121 -1.93 -0.11 20.93
CA GLN A 121 -0.78 -0.53 20.13
C GLN A 121 -0.34 0.61 19.21
N PRO A 122 0.51 1.54 19.68
CA PRO A 122 0.93 2.70 18.89
C PRO A 122 2.03 2.35 17.88
N ASP A 123 2.83 1.33 18.17
CA ASP A 123 3.97 0.91 17.34
C ASP A 123 3.58 -0.24 16.42
N LEU A 124 4.18 -0.23 15.24
CA LEU A 124 4.07 -1.28 14.24
C LEU A 124 5.31 -2.18 14.32
N ASN A 125 5.11 -3.47 14.04
CA ASN A 125 6.22 -4.40 13.91
C ASN A 125 7.23 -3.89 12.85
N ASP A 126 8.53 -4.06 13.08
CA ASP A 126 9.60 -3.72 12.12
C ASP A 126 9.40 -4.35 10.73
N LYS A 127 8.67 -5.47 10.68
CA LYS A 127 8.27 -6.14 9.44
C LYS A 127 7.13 -5.41 8.70
N ILE A 128 6.32 -4.66 9.41
CA ILE A 128 5.18 -3.93 8.85
C ILE A 128 5.57 -2.51 8.46
N LYS A 129 6.39 -1.84 9.29
CA LYS A 129 6.75 -0.44 9.06
C LYS A 129 7.81 -0.27 7.98
N SER A 130 7.65 0.80 7.21
CA SER A 130 8.63 1.30 6.24
C SER A 130 9.46 2.46 6.82
N GLU A 131 8.82 3.32 7.63
CA GLU A 131 9.45 4.47 8.31
C GLU A 131 10.31 5.35 7.37
N VAL A 132 9.67 5.90 6.34
CA VAL A 132 10.25 6.85 5.37
C VAL A 132 10.46 8.24 5.99
N ASN A 133 9.65 8.61 6.98
CA ASN A 133 9.69 9.88 7.69
C ASN A 133 9.48 9.64 9.21
N THR A 134 10.11 10.44 10.06
CA THR A 134 9.93 10.38 11.53
C THR A 134 8.88 11.37 12.04
N GLN A 135 8.26 12.14 11.13
CA GLN A 135 7.33 13.21 11.44
C GLN A 135 6.09 13.13 10.53
N PRO A 136 5.04 12.41 10.95
CA PRO A 136 4.99 11.56 12.15
C PRO A 136 5.66 10.21 11.94
N PRO A 137 6.12 9.53 13.01
CA PRO A 137 6.75 8.22 12.89
C PRO A 137 5.76 7.18 12.38
N ALA A 138 6.27 6.07 11.86
CA ALA A 138 5.43 4.92 11.52
C ALA A 138 4.69 4.42 12.76
N GLY A 139 3.41 4.09 12.62
CA GLY A 139 2.62 3.72 13.79
C GLY A 139 1.12 3.63 13.52
N VAL A 140 0.38 3.32 14.57
CA VAL A 140 -1.07 3.26 14.55
C VAL A 140 -1.65 4.47 15.27
N TYR A 141 -2.46 5.21 14.54
CA TYR A 141 -3.11 6.43 15.00
C TYR A 141 -4.61 6.23 14.98
N ILE A 142 -5.30 6.59 16.06
CA ILE A 142 -6.75 6.55 16.13
C ILE A 142 -7.27 7.84 16.76
N GLY A 143 -8.32 8.41 16.16
CA GLY A 143 -8.93 9.62 16.70
C GLY A 143 -9.76 10.40 15.70
N HIS A 144 -10.09 11.64 16.09
CA HIS A 144 -10.83 12.60 15.27
C HIS A 144 -9.87 13.38 14.37
N PHE A 145 -9.55 12.83 13.21
CA PHE A 145 -8.59 13.47 12.31
C PHE A 145 -9.25 14.45 11.38
N ASN A 146 -10.01 13.98 10.40
CA ASN A 146 -10.55 14.80 9.33
C ASN A 146 -12.00 14.42 9.04
N ASN A 147 -12.72 15.28 8.33
CA ASN A 147 -13.97 14.88 7.72
C ASN A 147 -13.68 14.09 6.45
N VAL A 148 -14.52 13.09 6.20
CA VAL A 148 -14.55 12.38 4.91
C VAL A 148 -15.73 12.91 4.11
N GLU A 149 -15.51 13.37 2.88
CA GLU A 149 -16.54 14.06 2.07
C GLU A 149 -17.80 13.20 1.83
N TRP A 150 -17.64 11.88 1.78
CA TRP A 150 -18.75 10.93 1.66
C TRP A 150 -19.32 10.46 3.01
N SER A 151 -19.00 11.14 4.11
CA SER A 151 -19.72 11.05 5.39
C SER A 151 -20.98 11.94 5.37
N THR A 152 -21.84 11.85 6.39
CA THR A 152 -23.12 12.57 6.41
C THR A 152 -23.02 13.99 7.01
N SER A 153 -21.86 14.35 7.54
CA SER A 153 -21.59 15.61 8.23
C SER A 153 -20.31 16.26 7.70
N THR A 154 -20.03 17.49 8.13
CA THR A 154 -18.74 18.18 7.88
C THR A 154 -17.83 18.16 9.13
N ALA A 155 -18.22 17.41 10.16
CA ALA A 155 -17.43 17.26 11.38
C ALA A 155 -16.41 16.13 11.23
N ASN A 156 -15.31 16.19 12.00
CA ASN A 156 -14.27 15.17 11.94
C ASN A 156 -14.81 13.79 12.32
N ASP A 157 -14.51 12.81 11.48
CA ASP A 157 -14.85 11.41 11.68
C ASP A 157 -13.82 10.72 12.57
N VAL A 158 -14.19 9.58 13.14
CA VAL A 158 -13.25 8.73 13.87
C VAL A 158 -12.57 7.81 12.87
N MET A 159 -11.26 7.99 12.73
CA MET A 159 -10.45 7.22 11.82
C MET A 159 -9.38 6.45 12.59
N LEU A 160 -9.03 5.28 12.07
CA LEU A 160 -7.81 4.58 12.42
C LEU A 160 -6.92 4.55 11.19
N THR A 161 -5.67 4.97 11.37
CA THR A 161 -4.65 5.04 10.34
C THR A 161 -3.42 4.28 10.80
N MET A 162 -3.02 3.27 10.04
CA MET A 162 -1.72 2.62 10.14
C MET A 162 -0.79 3.32 9.15
N TYR A 163 0.07 4.18 9.67
CA TYR A 163 0.86 5.12 8.91
C TYR A 163 2.24 4.56 8.60
N GLN A 164 2.71 4.76 7.36
CA GLN A 164 4.00 4.32 6.85
C GLN A 164 4.25 2.81 6.97
N ILE A 165 3.31 2.02 6.45
CA ILE A 165 3.47 0.58 6.27
C ILE A 165 4.22 0.28 4.96
N LYS A 166 4.76 -0.92 4.84
CA LYS A 166 5.38 -1.38 3.59
C LYS A 166 4.35 -1.51 2.46
N GLU A 167 4.80 -1.21 1.25
CA GLU A 167 3.99 -1.28 0.03
C GLU A 167 3.34 -2.65 -0.17
N GLU A 168 4.14 -3.72 -0.04
CA GLU A 168 3.72 -5.11 -0.25
C GLU A 168 2.53 -5.51 0.64
N ILE A 169 2.53 -5.08 1.90
CA ILE A 169 1.43 -5.30 2.85
C ILE A 169 0.22 -4.47 2.45
N CYS A 170 0.43 -3.20 2.08
CA CYS A 170 -0.65 -2.31 1.71
C CYS A 170 -1.38 -2.77 0.44
N ASN A 171 -0.62 -3.24 -0.55
CA ASN A 171 -1.15 -3.86 -1.76
C ASN A 171 -1.95 -5.13 -1.43
N LYS A 172 -1.43 -5.99 -0.55
CA LYS A 172 -2.16 -7.20 -0.11
C LYS A 172 -3.49 -6.85 0.55
N ILE A 173 -3.54 -5.82 1.39
CA ILE A 173 -4.80 -5.35 2.01
C ILE A 173 -5.81 -4.93 0.94
N ASN A 174 -5.40 -4.09 -0.02
CA ASN A 174 -6.29 -3.63 -1.10
C ASN A 174 -6.79 -4.77 -1.99
N GLN A 175 -5.93 -5.75 -2.28
CA GLN A 175 -6.33 -6.96 -3.01
C GLN A 175 -7.37 -7.78 -2.21
N LYS A 176 -7.18 -7.97 -0.91
CA LYS A 176 -8.12 -8.73 -0.07
C LYS A 176 -9.47 -8.04 0.08
N LEU A 177 -9.49 -6.71 0.20
CA LEU A 177 -10.72 -5.97 0.48
C LEU A 177 -11.53 -5.65 -0.78
N HIS A 178 -10.86 -5.21 -1.84
CA HIS A 178 -11.52 -4.60 -3.00
C HIS A 178 -11.04 -5.21 -4.33
N ASN A 179 -10.14 -6.20 -4.29
CA ASN A 179 -9.50 -6.80 -5.47
C ASN A 179 -8.81 -5.75 -6.37
N LEU A 180 -8.25 -4.70 -5.74
CA LEU A 180 -7.53 -3.65 -6.44
C LEU A 180 -6.08 -4.07 -6.69
N THR A 181 -5.62 -3.88 -7.92
CA THR A 181 -4.23 -4.14 -8.34
C THR A 181 -3.42 -2.86 -8.51
N THR A 182 -4.06 -1.70 -8.40
CA THR A 182 -3.44 -0.38 -8.48
C THR A 182 -3.62 0.33 -7.15
N MET A 183 -2.56 0.93 -6.64
CA MET A 183 -2.61 1.69 -5.39
C MET A 183 -3.23 3.07 -5.65
N PRO A 184 -4.35 3.42 -4.98
CA PRO A 184 -4.88 4.77 -4.99
C PRO A 184 -3.88 5.75 -4.39
N ALA A 185 -3.74 6.93 -4.98
CA ALA A 185 -2.83 7.97 -4.49
C ALA A 185 -3.60 9.10 -3.82
N ILE A 186 -3.09 9.60 -2.69
CA ILE A 186 -3.53 10.85 -2.07
C ILE A 186 -2.67 12.00 -2.59
N TRP A 187 -3.32 12.98 -3.23
CA TRP A 187 -2.69 14.09 -3.93
C TRP A 187 -2.51 15.35 -3.07
N HIS A 188 -2.58 15.25 -1.74
CA HIS A 188 -2.36 16.37 -0.82
C HIS A 188 -1.02 16.28 -0.11
N PHE A 189 -0.36 17.42 0.09
CA PHE A 189 0.87 17.51 0.85
C PHE A 189 0.76 18.49 2.02
N PRO A 190 1.19 18.08 3.22
CA PRO A 190 1.58 16.72 3.60
C PRO A 190 0.37 15.79 3.89
N GLU A 191 0.39 14.52 3.45
CA GLU A 191 -0.72 13.54 3.66
C GLU A 191 -1.09 13.32 5.13
N GLN A 192 -0.16 13.55 6.05
CA GLN A 192 -0.47 13.58 7.48
C GLN A 192 -1.66 14.52 7.75
N GLU A 193 -1.79 15.66 7.07
CA GLU A 193 -2.95 16.54 7.20
C GLU A 193 -4.27 15.86 6.82
N VAL A 194 -4.26 14.80 6.01
CA VAL A 194 -5.44 14.05 5.53
C VAL A 194 -5.73 12.81 6.38
N LEU A 195 -4.72 12.06 6.82
CA LEU A 195 -4.95 10.77 7.51
C LEU A 195 -4.50 10.74 8.97
N VAL A 196 -3.68 11.68 9.44
CA VAL A 196 -3.13 11.71 10.81
C VAL A 196 -3.00 13.14 11.33
N SER A 197 -3.87 13.57 12.25
CA SER A 197 -3.83 14.96 12.73
C SER A 197 -2.46 15.36 13.30
N GLY A 198 -1.98 16.55 12.93
CA GLY A 198 -0.78 17.17 13.50
C GLY A 198 -0.86 17.37 15.03
N SER A 199 -2.07 17.39 15.59
CA SER A 199 -2.28 17.48 17.05
C SER A 199 -1.91 16.20 17.80
N VAL A 200 -2.05 15.02 17.18
CA VAL A 200 -1.71 13.72 17.79
C VAL A 200 -0.20 13.45 17.71
N THR A 201 0.48 14.09 16.76
CA THR A 201 1.89 13.83 16.46
C THR A 201 2.83 14.92 17.01
N ASN A 202 2.28 15.92 17.73
CA ASN A 202 2.97 17.17 18.08
C ASN A 202 3.64 17.85 16.86
N HIS A 203 3.20 17.54 15.65
CA HIS A 203 3.77 18.07 14.42
C HIS A 203 2.96 19.29 13.97
N VAL A 204 3.53 20.46 14.25
CA VAL A 204 2.92 21.77 13.98
C VAL A 204 3.38 22.30 12.63
N SER A 205 2.78 21.82 11.55
CA SER A 205 2.82 22.55 10.27
C SER A 205 1.71 22.07 9.35
N GLY A 206 0.49 22.53 9.61
CA GLY A 206 -0.66 22.18 8.78
C GLY A 206 -2.00 22.42 9.46
N SER A 207 -3.00 22.90 8.71
CA SER A 207 -4.39 22.67 9.09
C SER A 207 -4.77 21.31 8.53
N ASN A 208 -5.46 20.51 9.34
CA ASN A 208 -6.11 19.28 8.91
C ASN A 208 -6.95 19.51 7.64
N VAL A 209 -6.85 18.60 6.67
CA VAL A 209 -7.51 18.67 5.35
C VAL A 209 -8.44 17.48 5.19
N ASP A 210 -9.66 17.76 4.74
CA ASP A 210 -10.68 16.73 4.57
C ASP A 210 -10.31 15.73 3.46
N LEU A 211 -10.60 14.45 3.72
CA LEU A 211 -10.49 13.40 2.73
C LEU A 211 -11.64 13.55 1.73
N SER A 212 -11.31 14.11 0.57
CA SER A 212 -12.25 14.51 -0.47
C SER A 212 -11.87 13.92 -1.83
N LEU A 213 -12.79 13.99 -2.79
CA LEU A 213 -12.56 13.63 -4.19
C LEU A 213 -11.39 14.41 -4.82
N ALA A 214 -11.12 15.63 -4.34
CA ALA A 214 -9.98 16.42 -4.80
C ALA A 214 -8.65 15.83 -4.30
N SER A 215 -8.63 15.25 -3.11
CA SER A 215 -7.44 14.63 -2.51
C SER A 215 -7.23 13.20 -2.99
N CYS A 216 -8.31 12.43 -3.17
CA CYS A 216 -8.25 11.03 -3.60
C CYS A 216 -9.56 10.64 -4.32
N PRO A 217 -9.62 10.77 -5.65
CA PRO A 217 -10.79 10.38 -6.42
C PRO A 217 -11.16 8.90 -6.25
N ASP A 218 -10.14 8.04 -6.17
CA ASP A 218 -10.30 6.59 -6.05
C ASP A 218 -10.67 6.13 -4.62
N CYS A 219 -10.71 7.05 -3.65
CA CYS A 219 -11.11 6.74 -2.28
C CYS A 219 -12.62 6.81 -2.07
N GLU A 220 -13.38 7.40 -3.00
CA GLU A 220 -14.82 7.63 -2.85
C GLU A 220 -15.58 6.33 -2.53
N GLY A 221 -16.37 6.35 -1.47
CA GLY A 221 -17.22 5.22 -1.08
C GLY A 221 -16.47 4.07 -0.39
N HIS A 222 -15.15 4.17 -0.22
CA HIS A 222 -14.38 3.18 0.53
C HIS A 222 -14.26 3.61 2.00
N ILE A 223 -14.83 2.81 2.90
CA ILE A 223 -14.69 3.03 4.36
C ILE A 223 -13.30 2.65 4.86
N GLN A 224 -12.58 1.81 4.13
CA GLN A 224 -11.24 1.37 4.46
C GLN A 224 -10.47 1.11 3.17
N LEU A 225 -9.26 1.63 3.11
CA LEU A 225 -8.44 1.57 1.91
C LEU A 225 -6.98 1.79 2.28
N CYS A 226 -6.13 1.15 1.50
CA CYS A 226 -4.71 1.39 1.51
C CYS A 226 -4.37 2.39 0.41
N VAL A 227 -3.55 3.40 0.71
CA VAL A 227 -3.24 4.50 -0.20
C VAL A 227 -1.75 4.79 -0.22
N GLN A 228 -1.30 5.32 -1.35
CA GLN A 228 0.04 5.84 -1.52
C GLN A 228 0.07 7.35 -1.30
N GLY A 229 1.06 7.76 -0.53
CA GLY A 229 1.38 9.14 -0.29
C GLY A 229 2.34 9.79 -1.24
N GLN A 230 2.38 11.11 -1.15
CA GLN A 230 3.50 11.87 -1.68
C GLN A 230 4.78 11.48 -0.93
N LEU A 231 5.90 11.29 -1.63
CA LEU A 231 7.16 10.75 -1.09
C LEU A 231 7.20 9.23 -0.89
N GLY A 232 6.17 8.48 -1.34
CA GLY A 232 6.24 7.02 -1.45
C GLY A 232 6.05 6.24 -0.16
N PHE A 233 5.50 6.87 0.90
CA PHE A 233 4.98 6.11 2.03
C PHE A 233 3.57 5.60 1.76
N TYR A 234 3.18 4.53 2.44
CA TYR A 234 1.88 3.89 2.28
C TYR A 234 1.14 3.90 3.62
N SER A 235 -0.16 4.18 3.55
CA SER A 235 -1.03 4.30 4.72
C SER A 235 -2.27 3.44 4.53
N PHE A 236 -2.65 2.67 5.54
CA PHE A 236 -3.97 2.05 5.60
C PHE A 236 -4.86 2.89 6.50
N TYR A 237 -6.02 3.31 6.01
CA TYR A 237 -7.02 3.98 6.83
C TYR A 237 -8.31 3.16 6.90
N THR A 238 -9.05 3.34 7.99
CA THR A 238 -10.43 2.90 8.14
C THR A 238 -11.25 3.96 8.87
N ILE A 239 -12.48 4.16 8.44
CA ILE A 239 -13.47 5.03 9.08
C ILE A 239 -14.23 4.16 10.07
N LEU A 240 -13.97 4.40 11.36
CA LEU A 240 -14.54 3.61 12.45
C LEU A 240 -15.96 4.08 12.78
N ALA A 241 -16.15 5.40 12.79
CA ALA A 241 -17.45 6.04 12.95
C ALA A 241 -17.50 7.33 12.11
N ALA A 242 -18.46 7.37 11.18
CA ALA A 242 -18.77 8.54 10.38
C ALA A 242 -19.86 9.39 11.06
N ARG A 243 -19.80 10.70 10.88
CA ARG A 243 -20.75 11.66 11.45
C ARG A 243 -21.84 12.08 10.49
#